data_AF-A0A9N9TRJ0-F1
#
_entry.id   AF-A0A9N9TRJ0-F1
#
_cell.length_a   1.000
_cell.length_b   1.000
_cell.length_c   1.000
_cell.angle_alpha   90.00
_cell.angle_beta   90.00
_cell.angle_gamma   90.00
#
_symmetry.space_group_name_H-M   'P 1'
#
loop_
_entity.id
_entity.type
_entity.pdbx_description
1 polymer ?
#
loop_
_entity_poly.entity_id
_entity_poly.type
_entity_poly.pdbx_seq_one_letter_code
_entity_poly.pdbx_strand_id
1 'polypeptide(L)'
;MNAWFKFLLFSLVLGLAKGAPFIRVVILAGLGLAGLWMVHTLAQDFSSIQNNGGINFNPSGGREIFKRSTQEADMPVIDWEMVLSRDPASCARSFLCQLVATEKELLTAEEKLMLKLVRYSAHEDTWASKQLQDALRKGEKVAKPSQCMKIYKFCPYTSQMMMVLLKLFGK
;
A
#
# COMPACT_ATOMS: atom_id res chain seq x y z
N MET A 1 -33.03 29.34 -34.74
CA MET A 1 -31.98 29.03 -33.75
C MET A 1 -31.75 30.26 -32.89
N ASN A 2 -32.22 30.19 -31.65
CA ASN A 2 -32.59 31.33 -30.82
C ASN A 2 -31.37 32.16 -30.38
N ALA A 3 -31.49 33.49 -30.45
CA ALA A 3 -30.43 34.44 -30.06
C ALA A 3 -29.89 34.19 -28.65
N TRP A 4 -30.72 33.63 -27.77
CA TRP A 4 -30.34 33.20 -26.43
C TRP A 4 -29.21 32.14 -26.42
N PHE A 5 -29.23 31.20 -27.36
CA PHE A 5 -28.19 30.19 -27.48
C PHE A 5 -26.85 30.79 -27.95
N LYS A 6 -26.90 31.84 -28.78
CA LYS A 6 -25.72 32.59 -29.22
C LYS A 6 -25.10 33.37 -28.06
N PHE A 7 -25.91 33.98 -27.19
CA PHE A 7 -25.41 34.65 -25.98
C PHE A 7 -24.78 33.68 -24.98
N LEU A 8 -25.34 32.48 -24.80
CA LEU A 8 -24.71 31.43 -23.99
C LEU A 8 -23.36 30.98 -24.55
N LEU A 9 -23.28 30.77 -25.87
CA LEU A 9 -22.03 30.40 -26.54
C LEU A 9 -20.99 31.52 -26.46
N PHE A 10 -21.40 32.78 -26.61
CA PHE A 10 -20.49 33.93 -26.52
C PHE A 10 -19.98 34.15 -25.09
N SER A 11 -20.84 33.95 -24.08
CA SER A 11 -20.46 33.99 -22.66
C SER A 11 -19.50 32.85 -22.29
N LEU A 12 -19.70 31.65 -22.85
CA LEU A 12 -18.83 30.50 -22.66
C LEU A 12 -17.43 30.71 -23.28
N VAL A 13 -17.35 31.32 -24.47
CA VAL A 13 -16.08 31.63 -25.14
C VAL A 13 -15.34 32.79 -24.44
N LEU A 14 -16.05 33.80 -23.93
CA LEU A 14 -15.46 34.87 -23.11
C LEU A 14 -14.96 34.37 -21.74
N GLY A 15 -15.65 33.39 -21.14
CA GLY A 15 -15.20 32.70 -19.92
C GLY A 15 -13.93 31.86 -20.13
N LEU A 16 -13.76 31.27 -21.31
CA LEU A 16 -12.57 30.50 -21.67
C LEU A 16 -11.36 31.39 -22.05
N ALA A 17 -11.59 32.60 -22.56
CA ALA A 17 -10.53 33.54 -22.95
C ALA A 17 -9.70 34.08 -21.77
N LYS A 18 -10.21 33.97 -20.53
CA LYS A 18 -9.50 34.32 -19.29
C LYS A 18 -9.31 33.09 -18.38
N GLY A 19 -9.27 31.88 -18.97
CA GLY A 19 -9.41 30.59 -18.27
C GLY A 19 -8.15 29.75 -18.06
N ALA A 20 -6.95 30.23 -18.40
CA ALA A 20 -5.70 29.49 -18.19
C ALA A 20 -5.47 29.03 -16.72
N PRO A 21 -5.84 29.81 -15.67
CA PRO A 21 -5.80 29.31 -14.29
C PRO A 21 -7.04 28.50 -13.89
N PHE A 22 -8.20 28.70 -14.54
CA PHE A 22 -9.46 28.04 -14.18
C PHE A 22 -9.47 26.55 -14.55
N ILE A 23 -8.92 26.19 -15.72
CA ILE A 23 -8.78 24.78 -16.12
C ILE A 23 -7.94 23.98 -15.13
N ARG A 24 -6.87 24.58 -14.58
CA ARG A 24 -6.03 23.94 -13.55
C ARG A 24 -6.81 23.70 -12.25
N VAL A 25 -7.66 24.63 -11.85
CA VAL A 25 -8.52 24.49 -10.66
C VAL A 25 -9.56 23.38 -10.86
N VAL A 26 -10.17 23.29 -12.04
CA VAL A 26 -11.15 22.22 -12.34
C VAL A 26 -10.48 20.84 -12.39
N ILE A 27 -9.27 20.73 -12.94
CA ILE A 27 -8.50 19.47 -12.94
C ILE A 27 -8.06 19.08 -11.51
N LEU A 28 -7.58 20.04 -10.71
CA LEU A 28 -7.22 19.81 -9.30
C LEU A 28 -8.44 19.41 -8.46
N ALA A 29 -9.59 20.02 -8.70
CA ALA A 29 -10.85 19.66 -8.04
C ALA A 29 -11.33 18.26 -8.45
N GLY A 30 -11.23 17.90 -9.74
CA GLY A 30 -11.56 16.56 -10.24
C GLY A 30 -10.65 15.48 -9.64
N LEU A 31 -9.34 15.73 -9.56
CA LEU A 31 -8.38 14.83 -8.92
C LEU A 31 -8.64 14.70 -7.41
N GLY A 32 -8.98 15.80 -6.73
CA GLY A 32 -9.33 15.76 -5.31
C GLY A 32 -10.61 14.96 -5.03
N LEU A 33 -11.64 15.14 -5.87
CA LEU A 33 -12.90 14.41 -5.73
C LEU A 33 -12.73 12.91 -6.02
N ALA A 34 -11.93 12.55 -7.03
CA ALA A 34 -11.56 11.16 -7.32
C ALA A 34 -10.77 10.53 -6.16
N GLY A 35 -9.84 11.28 -5.57
CA GLY A 35 -9.07 10.84 -4.39
C GLY A 35 -9.97 10.55 -3.19
N LEU A 36 -10.92 11.45 -2.88
CA LEU A 36 -11.87 11.23 -1.78
C LEU A 36 -12.76 10.00 -2.01
N TRP A 37 -13.20 9.79 -3.25
CA TRP A 37 -14.03 8.64 -3.63
C TRP A 37 -13.26 7.31 -3.50
N MET A 38 -11.96 7.30 -3.82
CA MET A 38 -11.09 6.15 -3.61
C MET A 38 -10.89 5.82 -2.13
N VAL A 39 -10.71 6.85 -1.29
CA VAL A 39 -10.55 6.67 0.17
C VAL A 39 -11.83 6.10 0.79
N HIS A 40 -13.01 6.57 0.35
CA HIS A 40 -14.28 6.05 0.86
C HIS A 40 -14.53 4.59 0.47
N THR A 41 -14.23 4.21 -0.78
CA THR A 41 -14.38 2.81 -1.23
C THR A 41 -13.42 1.87 -0.50
N LEU A 42 -12.19 2.31 -0.24
CA LEU A 42 -11.24 1.57 0.58
C LEU A 42 -11.72 1.43 2.03
N ALA A 43 -12.27 2.49 2.63
CA ALA A 43 -12.80 2.44 4.00
C ALA A 43 -13.99 1.48 4.14
N GLN A 44 -14.85 1.41 3.11
CA GLN A 44 -15.99 0.51 3.09
C GLN A 44 -15.57 -0.96 2.99
N ASP A 45 -14.54 -1.26 2.20
CA ASP A 45 -14.01 -2.63 2.06
C ASP A 45 -13.25 -3.07 3.32
N PHE A 46 -12.54 -2.15 3.98
CA PHE A 46 -11.79 -2.43 5.21
C PHE A 46 -12.70 -2.73 6.42
N SER A 47 -13.82 -2.02 6.53
CA SER A 47 -14.85 -2.32 7.55
C SER A 47 -15.46 -3.72 7.36
N SER A 48 -15.59 -4.18 6.11
CA SER A 48 -16.05 -5.55 5.83
C SER A 48 -15.04 -6.63 6.27
N ILE A 49 -13.74 -6.32 6.28
CA ILE A 49 -12.70 -7.23 6.78
C ILE A 49 -12.69 -7.24 8.32
N GLN A 50 -12.92 -6.09 8.95
CA GLN A 50 -12.88 -5.95 10.41
C GLN A 50 -14.12 -6.54 11.11
N ASN A 51 -15.33 -6.32 10.56
CA ASN A 51 -16.57 -6.84 11.15
C ASN A 51 -16.79 -8.35 10.91
N ASN A 52 -16.00 -8.98 10.04
CA ASN A 52 -16.08 -10.42 9.73
C ASN A 52 -14.89 -11.21 10.31
N GLY A 53 -14.20 -10.63 11.32
CA GLY A 53 -13.04 -11.18 12.04
C GLY A 53 -13.31 -12.41 12.92
N GLY A 54 -14.12 -13.35 12.43
CA GLY A 54 -14.18 -14.73 12.90
C GLY A 54 -13.62 -15.65 11.81
N ILE A 55 -12.30 -15.67 11.67
CA ILE A 55 -11.55 -16.39 10.63
C ILE A 55 -11.80 -17.91 10.77
N ASN A 56 -12.38 -18.51 9.73
CA ASN A 56 -12.32 -19.93 9.41
C ASN A 56 -11.66 -20.05 8.02
N PHE A 57 -10.62 -20.87 7.88
CA PHE A 57 -10.02 -21.19 6.59
C PHE A 57 -9.97 -22.71 6.39
N ASN A 58 -10.72 -23.17 5.39
CA ASN A 58 -10.73 -24.52 4.84
C ASN A 58 -9.86 -24.51 3.56
N PRO A 59 -8.97 -25.48 3.29
CA PRO A 59 -8.03 -25.39 2.17
C PRO A 59 -8.60 -25.83 0.82
N SER A 60 -9.87 -26.20 0.74
CA SER A 60 -10.56 -26.49 -0.53
C SER A 60 -11.45 -25.31 -0.91
N GLY A 61 -11.22 -24.79 -2.12
CA GLY A 61 -11.91 -23.62 -2.66
C GLY A 61 -13.41 -23.61 -2.38
N GLY A 62 -13.86 -22.55 -1.73
CA GLY A 62 -15.27 -22.33 -1.43
C GLY A 62 -15.43 -21.12 -0.53
N ARG A 63 -16.16 -20.12 -1.01
CA ARG A 63 -16.62 -18.97 -0.22
C ARG A 63 -17.53 -19.50 0.89
N GLU A 64 -17.06 -19.67 2.13
CA GLU A 64 -17.98 -19.80 3.27
C GLU A 64 -17.50 -19.07 4.52
N ILE A 65 -18.42 -18.27 5.04
CA ILE A 65 -18.40 -17.48 6.26
C ILE A 65 -18.71 -18.45 7.43
N PHE A 66 -17.97 -18.37 8.56
CA PHE A 66 -18.41 -18.57 9.97
C PHE A 66 -17.47 -19.40 10.87
N LYS A 67 -17.10 -18.82 12.04
CA LYS A 67 -17.02 -19.36 13.43
C LYS A 67 -15.74 -20.05 14.00
N ARG A 68 -15.18 -19.37 15.02
CA ARG A 68 -14.50 -19.84 16.28
C ARG A 68 -13.91 -21.27 16.31
N SER A 69 -12.61 -21.41 16.64
CA SER A 69 -12.11 -22.00 17.93
C SER A 69 -10.60 -22.31 17.97
N THR A 70 -10.04 -22.13 19.18
CA THR A 70 -8.87 -22.77 19.86
C THR A 70 -7.43 -22.72 19.31
N GLN A 71 -6.58 -22.06 20.11
CA GLN A 71 -5.14 -22.26 20.39
C GLN A 71 -4.38 -23.30 19.55
N GLU A 72 -3.74 -22.83 18.49
CA GLU A 72 -2.35 -23.20 18.16
C GLU A 72 -1.70 -21.92 17.62
N ALA A 73 -0.52 -21.55 18.13
CA ALA A 73 0.15 -20.31 17.76
C ALA A 73 0.75 -20.44 16.35
N ASP A 74 -0.11 -20.54 15.35
CA ASP A 74 0.26 -20.55 13.94
C ASP A 74 0.75 -19.15 13.57
N MET A 75 1.95 -19.05 13.00
CA MET A 75 2.48 -17.76 12.59
C MET A 75 1.55 -17.17 11.51
N PRO A 76 1.20 -15.88 11.59
CA PRO A 76 0.27 -15.27 10.64
C PRO A 76 0.81 -15.41 9.22
N VAL A 77 0.13 -16.18 8.37
CA VAL A 77 0.50 -16.36 6.96
C VAL A 77 0.13 -15.08 6.21
N ILE A 78 1.14 -14.33 5.76
CA ILE A 78 0.95 -13.15 4.92
C ILE A 78 0.98 -13.59 3.45
N ASP A 79 -0.05 -13.23 2.69
CA ASP A 79 -0.06 -13.38 1.23
C ASP A 79 0.86 -12.32 0.60
N TRP A 80 2.14 -12.66 0.49
CA TRP A 80 3.16 -11.79 -0.09
C TRP A 80 2.98 -11.56 -1.59
N GLU A 81 2.30 -12.46 -2.31
CA GLU A 81 1.95 -12.28 -3.72
C GLU A 81 0.97 -11.11 -3.86
N MET A 82 -0.04 -11.08 -3.00
CA MET A 82 -1.01 -9.99 -2.94
C MET A 82 -0.37 -8.66 -2.50
N VAL A 83 0.50 -8.68 -1.48
CA VAL A 83 1.18 -7.47 -1.00
C VAL A 83 2.07 -6.87 -2.09
N LEU A 84 2.90 -7.70 -2.74
CA LEU A 84 3.86 -7.23 -3.72
C LEU A 84 3.23 -6.88 -5.07
N SER A 85 2.11 -7.50 -5.45
CA SER A 85 1.36 -7.13 -6.65
C SER A 85 0.66 -5.77 -6.52
N ARG A 86 0.28 -5.38 -5.29
CA ARG A 86 -0.35 -4.08 -4.99
C ARG A 86 0.65 -2.98 -4.65
N ASP A 87 1.95 -3.27 -4.68
CA ASP A 87 3.02 -2.32 -4.39
C ASP A 87 3.81 -1.94 -5.66
N PRO A 88 3.24 -1.10 -6.55
CA PRO A 88 3.91 -0.67 -7.77
C PRO A 88 5.14 0.20 -7.48
N ALA A 89 5.17 0.89 -6.34
CA ALA A 89 6.29 1.72 -5.91
C ALA A 89 7.46 0.91 -5.30
N SER A 90 7.28 -0.41 -5.12
CA SER A 90 8.25 -1.29 -4.43
C SER A 90 8.58 -0.83 -3.01
N CYS A 91 7.64 -0.18 -2.34
CA CYS A 91 7.78 0.27 -0.96
C CYS A 91 7.96 -0.89 0.03
N ALA A 92 7.24 -2.00 -0.12
CA ALA A 92 7.42 -3.19 0.70
C ALA A 92 8.86 -3.74 0.57
N ARG A 93 9.40 -3.76 -0.64
CA ARG A 93 10.80 -4.20 -0.87
C ARG A 93 11.81 -3.20 -0.28
N SER A 94 11.54 -1.90 -0.43
CA SER A 94 12.33 -0.82 0.19
C SER A 94 12.34 -0.93 1.71
N PHE A 95 11.19 -1.17 2.31
CA PHE A 95 11.01 -1.36 3.74
C PHE A 95 11.88 -2.49 4.27
N LEU A 96 11.77 -3.67 3.65
CA LEU A 96 12.52 -4.86 4.07
C LEU A 96 14.03 -4.65 3.92
N CYS A 97 14.46 -4.03 2.83
CA CYS A 97 15.86 -3.65 2.65
C CYS A 97 16.32 -2.73 3.79
N GLN A 98 15.54 -1.70 4.13
CA GLN A 98 15.85 -0.77 5.22
C GLN A 98 15.89 -1.46 6.59
N LEU A 99 14.98 -2.40 6.86
CA LEU A 99 14.98 -3.17 8.10
C LEU A 99 16.25 -4.00 8.25
N VAL A 100 16.67 -4.69 7.18
CA VAL A 100 17.90 -5.50 7.21
C VAL A 100 19.15 -4.64 7.33
N ALA A 101 19.16 -3.47 6.67
CA ALA A 101 20.26 -2.51 6.74
C ALA A 101 20.37 -1.79 8.10
N THR A 102 19.35 -1.92 8.96
CA THR A 102 19.32 -1.33 10.30
C THR A 102 19.93 -2.29 11.32
N GLU A 103 20.71 -1.77 12.26
CA GLU A 103 21.33 -2.57 13.32
C GLU A 103 20.27 -3.20 14.24
N LYS A 104 20.48 -4.47 14.63
CA LYS A 104 19.52 -5.26 15.43
C LYS A 104 19.13 -4.61 16.75
N GLU A 105 19.98 -3.77 17.32
CA GLU A 105 19.75 -3.09 18.59
C GLU A 105 18.80 -1.89 18.44
N LEU A 106 18.80 -1.26 17.27
CA LEU A 106 17.94 -0.10 16.95
C LEU A 106 16.55 -0.51 16.44
N LEU A 107 16.39 -1.79 16.05
CA LEU A 107 15.13 -2.35 15.60
C LEU A 107 14.14 -2.56 16.77
N THR A 108 12.93 -2.07 16.58
CA THR A 108 11.80 -2.28 17.49
C THR A 108 11.37 -3.75 17.51
N ALA A 109 10.60 -4.15 18.53
CA ALA A 109 10.11 -5.52 18.67
C ALA A 109 9.25 -5.97 17.47
N GLU A 110 8.43 -5.07 16.92
CA GLU A 110 7.57 -5.34 15.76
C GLU A 110 8.38 -5.47 14.47
N GLU A 111 9.39 -4.63 14.27
CA GLU A 111 10.26 -4.74 13.09
C GLU A 111 11.09 -6.04 13.12
N LYS A 112 11.52 -6.47 14.31
CA LYS A 112 12.15 -7.79 14.51
C LYS A 112 11.19 -8.92 14.14
N LEU A 113 9.93 -8.81 14.53
CA LEU A 113 8.90 -9.78 14.19
C LEU A 113 8.64 -9.81 12.67
N MET A 114 8.54 -8.65 12.03
CA MET A 114 8.42 -8.55 10.57
C MET A 114 9.61 -9.18 9.85
N LEU A 115 10.84 -8.91 10.28
CA LEU A 115 12.02 -9.55 9.70
C LEU A 115 12.00 -11.07 9.86
N LYS A 116 11.55 -11.58 11.02
CA LYS A 116 11.44 -13.02 11.25
C LYS A 116 10.41 -13.66 10.31
N LEU A 117 9.26 -13.00 10.15
CA LEU A 117 8.18 -13.45 9.29
C LEU A 117 8.58 -13.46 7.82
N VAL A 118 9.22 -12.39 7.35
CA VAL A 118 9.71 -12.28 5.97
C VAL A 118 10.75 -13.34 5.67
N ARG A 119 11.67 -13.61 6.60
CA ARG A 119 12.66 -14.68 6.43
C ARG A 119 12.01 -16.05 6.33
N TYR A 120 10.96 -16.30 7.12
CA TYR A 120 10.18 -17.54 7.02
C TYR A 120 9.52 -17.67 5.63
N SER A 121 8.80 -16.66 5.17
CA SER A 121 8.13 -16.67 3.86
C SER A 121 9.09 -16.62 2.66
N ALA A 122 10.30 -16.09 2.84
CA ALA A 122 11.32 -16.04 1.80
C ALA A 122 11.87 -17.43 1.42
N HIS A 123 11.60 -18.48 2.20
CA HIS A 123 12.04 -19.84 1.89
C HIS A 123 11.12 -20.61 0.93
N GLU A 124 9.95 -20.08 0.61
CA GLU A 124 9.04 -20.69 -0.36
C GLU A 124 9.52 -20.48 -1.81
N ASP A 125 9.11 -21.35 -2.75
CA ASP A 125 9.46 -21.23 -4.18
C ASP A 125 8.37 -20.48 -4.97
N THR A 126 8.07 -19.25 -4.55
CA THR A 126 7.12 -18.36 -5.22
C THR A 126 7.82 -17.17 -5.88
N TRP A 127 7.10 -16.42 -6.73
CA TRP A 127 7.64 -15.19 -7.29
C TRP A 127 7.88 -14.16 -6.19
N ALA A 128 6.95 -14.05 -5.25
CA ALA A 128 7.03 -13.16 -4.11
C ALA A 128 8.27 -13.47 -3.26
N SER A 129 8.51 -14.74 -2.92
CA SER A 129 9.68 -15.14 -2.12
C SER A 129 11.00 -14.76 -2.78
N LYS A 130 11.12 -14.88 -4.12
CA LYS A 130 12.29 -14.40 -4.87
C LYS A 130 12.48 -12.89 -4.75
N GLN A 131 11.39 -12.11 -4.79
CA GLN A 131 11.44 -10.66 -4.56
C GLN A 131 11.83 -10.31 -3.11
N LEU A 132 11.35 -11.06 -2.13
CA LEU A 132 11.71 -10.89 -0.71
C LEU A 132 13.20 -11.19 -0.51
N GLN A 133 13.70 -12.32 -1.02
CA GLN A 133 15.11 -12.68 -0.96
C GLN A 133 16.00 -11.62 -1.59
N ASP A 134 15.62 -11.06 -2.75
CA ASP A 134 16.39 -10.00 -3.38
C ASP A 134 16.44 -8.73 -2.52
N ALA A 135 15.32 -8.34 -1.89
CA ALA A 135 15.27 -7.21 -0.98
C ALA A 135 16.13 -7.42 0.27
N LEU A 136 16.07 -8.61 0.88
CA LEU A 136 16.91 -8.99 2.02
C LEU A 136 18.41 -8.91 1.65
N ARG A 137 18.80 -9.54 0.54
CA ARG A 137 20.18 -9.55 0.05
C ARG A 137 20.70 -8.14 -0.25
N LYS A 138 19.86 -7.26 -0.79
CA LYS A 138 20.21 -5.84 -1.01
C LYS A 138 20.44 -5.13 0.32
N GLY A 139 19.60 -5.39 1.32
CA GLY A 139 19.74 -4.86 2.68
C GLY A 139 21.05 -5.30 3.35
N GLU A 140 21.45 -6.57 3.21
CA GLU A 140 22.69 -7.09 3.79
C GLU A 140 23.96 -6.48 3.17
N LYS A 141 23.87 -6.03 1.91
CA LYS A 141 24.99 -5.42 1.19
C LYS A 141 25.19 -3.95 1.51
N VAL A 142 24.21 -3.29 2.11
CA VAL A 142 24.27 -1.85 2.38
C VAL A 142 24.54 -1.59 3.85
N ALA A 143 25.40 -0.60 4.13
CA ALA A 143 25.76 -0.23 5.50
C ALA A 143 24.75 0.74 6.16
N LYS A 144 23.89 1.39 5.35
CA LYS A 144 22.94 2.39 5.84
C LYS A 144 21.57 2.20 5.18
N PRO A 145 20.45 2.34 5.92
CA PRO A 145 19.11 2.19 5.37
C PRO A 145 18.79 3.22 4.26
N SER A 146 19.43 4.40 4.29
CA SER A 146 19.28 5.42 3.24
C SER A 146 19.77 4.94 1.86
N GLN A 147 20.65 3.94 1.80
CA GLN A 147 21.08 3.36 0.53
C GLN A 147 19.97 2.51 -0.10
N CYS A 148 19.14 1.84 0.70
CA CYS A 148 17.96 1.13 0.21
C CYS A 148 16.97 2.06 -0.50
N MET A 149 16.81 3.29 0.00
CA MET A 149 15.97 4.30 -0.67
C MET A 149 16.52 4.71 -2.04
N LYS A 150 17.85 4.65 -2.24
CA LYS A 150 18.47 4.89 -3.55
C LYS A 150 18.28 3.72 -4.51
N ILE A 151 18.19 2.50 -3.99
CA ILE A 151 17.90 1.29 -4.77
C ILE A 151 16.43 1.29 -5.20
N TYR A 152 15.52 1.61 -4.27
CA TYR A 152 14.08 1.66 -4.48
C TYR A 152 13.59 3.11 -4.61
N LYS A 153 13.98 3.77 -5.71
CA LYS A 153 13.80 5.21 -5.94
C LYS A 153 12.35 5.70 -5.95
N PHE A 154 11.40 4.82 -6.22
CA PHE A 154 9.98 5.17 -6.32
C PHE A 154 9.27 5.21 -4.96
N CYS A 155 9.87 4.65 -3.91
CA CYS A 155 9.29 4.71 -2.58
C CYS A 155 9.81 5.91 -1.79
N PRO A 156 8.96 6.90 -1.45
CA PRO A 156 9.38 8.07 -0.68
C PRO A 156 9.44 7.82 0.83
N TYR A 157 9.05 6.63 1.31
CA TYR A 157 8.87 6.35 2.73
C TYR A 157 10.09 5.68 3.36
N THR A 158 10.35 6.06 4.62
CA THR A 158 11.33 5.39 5.49
C THR A 158 10.69 4.21 6.22
N SER A 159 11.52 3.33 6.80
CA SER A 159 11.02 2.19 7.58
C SER A 159 10.10 2.60 8.73
N GLN A 160 10.45 3.67 9.44
CA GLN A 160 9.65 4.21 10.54
C GLN A 160 8.26 4.67 10.07
N MET A 161 8.21 5.41 8.95
CA MET A 161 6.93 5.86 8.37
C MET A 161 6.07 4.68 7.92
N MET A 162 6.69 3.67 7.29
CA MET A 162 5.96 2.47 6.88
C MET A 162 5.43 1.67 8.08
N MET A 163 6.16 1.62 9.19
CA MET A 163 5.64 1.02 10.42
C MET A 163 4.46 1.77 11.01
N VAL A 164 4.48 3.11 10.99
CA VAL A 164 3.33 3.92 11.41
C VAL A 164 2.11 3.66 10.52
N LEU A 165 2.31 3.62 9.19
CA LEU A 165 1.23 3.31 8.25
C LEU A 165 0.65 1.92 8.50
N LEU A 166 1.50 0.91 8.68
CA LEU A 166 1.04 -0.46 8.96
C LEU A 166 0.26 -0.56 10.28
N LYS A 167 0.60 0.23 11.30
CA LYS A 167 -0.19 0.31 12.55
C LYS A 167 -1.53 1.01 12.37
N LEU A 168 -1.57 2.01 11.50
CA LEU A 168 -2.77 2.81 11.25
C LEU A 168 -3.78 2.04 10.40
N PHE A 169 -3.30 1.28 9.41
CA PHE A 169 -4.12 0.46 8.52
C PHE A 169 -4.24 -1.01 8.95
N GLY A 170 -3.54 -1.44 10.00
CA GLY A 170 -3.63 -2.79 10.56
C GLY A 170 -4.61 -2.91 11.73
N LYS A 171 -5.34 -1.84 12.05
CA LYS A 171 -6.32 -1.78 13.13
C LYS A 171 -7.73 -1.91 12.61
#